data_AF-A0A6N7VZG6-F1
#
_entry.id   AF-A0A6N7VZG6-F1
#
_cell.length_a   1.000
_cell.length_b   1.000
_cell.length_c   1.000
_cell.angle_alpha   90.00
_cell.angle_beta   90.00
_cell.angle_gamma   90.00
#
_symmetry.space_group_name_H-M   'P 1'
#
loop_
_entity.id
_entity.type
_entity.pdbx_description
1 polymer ?
#
loop_
_entity_poly.entity_id
_entity_poly.type
_entity_poly.pdbx_seq_one_letter_code
_entity_poly.pdbx_strand_id
1 'polypeptide(L)'
;MFRREWKSRWRTSKKQKNRCQGAYPPAEEKAHAGRTAPALIEKSYATPSLVSDILKNKFVLGLPFYRQEQDLKRSGIRITRASMAAWTILVFQLYFQWVVQFFHRELLKRQFLMMDETPVQVLKEPYKRPQSKSYVWLMRSGEDGLPPLLLYRYSPTWWMASRDMTN
;
A
#
# COMPACT_ATOMS: atom_id res chain seq x y z
N MET A 1 -47.15 -40.11 38.15
CA MET A 1 -47.54 -39.09 37.14
C MET A 1 -46.68 -37.82 37.25
N PHE A 2 -45.35 -37.93 37.41
CA PHE A 2 -44.51 -36.79 37.85
C PHE A 2 -43.13 -36.69 37.14
N ARG A 3 -42.99 -37.30 35.96
CA ARG A 3 -41.71 -37.37 35.23
C ARG A 3 -41.78 -36.88 33.77
N ARG A 4 -42.95 -36.43 33.32
CA ARG A 4 -43.16 -35.91 31.94
C ARG A 4 -43.17 -34.38 31.85
N GLU A 5 -43.47 -33.65 32.92
CA GLU A 5 -43.46 -32.17 32.96
C GLU A 5 -42.06 -31.54 33.01
N TRP A 6 -41.04 -32.27 33.43
CA TRP A 6 -39.69 -31.70 33.57
C TRP A 6 -38.95 -31.54 32.23
N LYS A 7 -39.27 -32.36 31.21
CA LYS A 7 -38.64 -32.26 29.88
C LYS A 7 -39.23 -31.12 29.03
N SER A 8 -40.49 -30.73 29.25
CA SER A 8 -41.12 -29.63 28.53
C SER A 8 -40.63 -28.26 29.01
N ARG A 9 -40.30 -28.12 30.30
CA ARG A 9 -39.78 -26.88 30.89
C ARG A 9 -38.32 -26.56 30.49
N TRP A 10 -37.50 -27.58 30.23
CA TRP A 10 -36.14 -27.40 29.69
C TRP A 10 -36.10 -27.06 28.19
N ARG A 11 -37.14 -27.44 27.43
CA ARG A 11 -37.27 -27.08 26.01
C ARG A 11 -37.73 -25.64 25.81
N THR A 12 -38.52 -25.08 26.72
CA THR A 12 -38.97 -23.68 26.64
C THR A 12 -37.91 -22.69 27.14
N SER A 13 -37.04 -23.08 28.07
CA SER A 13 -35.94 -22.22 28.55
C SER A 13 -34.86 -21.95 27.50
N LYS A 14 -34.55 -22.91 26.62
CA LYS A 14 -33.61 -22.69 25.49
C LYS A 14 -34.14 -21.72 24.43
N LYS A 15 -35.44 -21.39 24.45
CA LYS A 15 -36.05 -20.47 23.47
C LYS A 15 -36.10 -19.01 23.95
N GLN A 16 -35.59 -18.70 25.15
CA GLN A 16 -35.82 -17.41 25.79
C GLN A 16 -34.54 -16.80 26.39
N LYS A 17 -33.37 -17.05 25.77
CA LYS A 17 -32.09 -16.42 26.16
C LYS A 17 -31.33 -15.77 25.00
N ASN A 18 -32.02 -15.23 24.00
CA ASN A 18 -31.39 -14.41 22.94
C ASN A 18 -32.05 -13.03 22.80
N ARG A 19 -32.66 -12.50 23.87
CA ARG A 19 -33.25 -11.16 23.89
C ARG A 19 -32.28 -10.16 24.52
N CYS A 20 -31.14 -9.97 23.87
CA CYS A 20 -30.30 -8.77 23.96
C CYS A 20 -29.41 -8.77 22.73
N GLN A 21 -29.72 -7.87 21.79
CA GLN A 21 -28.83 -7.11 20.92
C GLN A 21 -29.62 -6.80 19.65
N GLY A 22 -29.82 -5.51 19.39
CA GLY A 22 -30.28 -5.04 18.09
C GLY A 22 -29.24 -5.44 17.05
N ALA A 23 -29.44 -6.61 16.47
CA ALA A 23 -28.77 -7.01 15.25
C ALA A 23 -29.51 -6.30 14.13
N TYR A 24 -28.82 -5.38 13.45
CA TYR A 24 -29.25 -4.96 12.12
C TYR A 24 -29.53 -6.22 11.29
N PRO A 25 -30.64 -6.29 10.55
CA PRO A 25 -30.85 -7.41 9.65
C PRO A 25 -29.63 -7.51 8.73
N PRO A 26 -29.14 -8.73 8.41
CA PRO A 26 -28.18 -8.86 7.32
C PRO A 26 -28.90 -8.30 6.10
N ALA A 27 -28.41 -7.20 5.56
CA ALA A 27 -28.87 -6.74 4.28
C ALA A 27 -28.55 -7.85 3.28
N GLU A 28 -29.55 -8.64 2.91
CA GLU A 28 -29.53 -9.38 1.65
C GLU A 28 -29.61 -8.32 0.55
N GLU A 29 -28.48 -7.65 0.32
CA GLU A 29 -28.29 -6.85 -0.86
C GLU A 29 -28.14 -7.84 -2.01
N LYS A 30 -29.27 -8.11 -2.67
CA LYS A 30 -29.25 -8.75 -3.98
C LYS A 30 -28.39 -7.86 -4.86
N ALA A 31 -27.16 -8.30 -5.10
CA ALA A 31 -26.22 -7.63 -5.97
C ALA A 31 -26.80 -7.62 -7.38
N HIS A 32 -27.61 -6.61 -7.69
CA HIS A 32 -27.72 -6.13 -9.05
C HIS A 32 -26.29 -5.83 -9.47
N ALA A 33 -25.79 -6.56 -10.46
CA ALA A 33 -24.49 -6.34 -11.06
C ALA A 33 -24.48 -4.98 -11.74
N GLY A 34 -24.49 -3.92 -10.94
CA GLY A 34 -24.14 -2.58 -11.34
C GLY A 34 -22.72 -2.62 -11.86
N ARG A 35 -22.43 -1.81 -12.88
CA ARG A 35 -21.11 -1.71 -13.50
C ARG A 35 -20.08 -1.26 -12.47
N THR A 36 -19.54 -2.20 -11.71
CA THR A 36 -18.43 -1.94 -10.78
C THR A 36 -17.21 -1.68 -11.64
N ALA A 37 -16.56 -0.53 -11.44
CA ALA A 37 -15.31 -0.21 -12.11
C ALA A 37 -14.32 -1.37 -11.88
N PRO A 38 -13.57 -1.78 -12.92
CA PRO A 38 -12.62 -2.88 -12.77
C PRO A 38 -11.62 -2.56 -11.66
N ALA A 39 -11.32 -3.56 -10.83
CA ALA A 39 -10.27 -3.44 -9.84
C ALA A 39 -8.93 -3.17 -10.55
N LEU A 40 -8.10 -2.29 -9.97
CA LEU A 40 -6.78 -1.96 -10.52
C LEU A 40 -5.85 -3.17 -10.53
N ILE A 41 -5.99 -4.02 -9.51
CA ILE A 41 -5.29 -5.30 -9.40
C ILE A 41 -6.36 -6.40 -9.43
N GLU A 42 -6.18 -7.37 -10.33
CA GLU A 42 -7.11 -8.48 -10.50
C GLU A 42 -7.35 -9.22 -9.18
N LYS A 43 -8.61 -9.63 -8.96
CA LYS A 43 -9.04 -10.42 -7.79
C LYS A 43 -8.73 -9.78 -6.43
N SER A 44 -8.59 -8.45 -6.38
CA SER A 44 -8.33 -7.70 -5.16
C SER A 44 -9.39 -6.62 -4.92
N TYR A 45 -9.48 -6.14 -3.68
CA TYR A 45 -10.31 -4.98 -3.33
C TYR A 45 -9.68 -3.63 -3.74
N ALA A 46 -8.57 -3.66 -4.46
CA ALA A 46 -7.81 -2.47 -4.83
C ALA A 46 -8.51 -1.73 -5.99
N THR A 47 -9.43 -0.84 -5.66
CA THR A 47 -9.98 0.11 -6.64
C THR A 47 -8.94 1.18 -6.97
N PRO A 48 -8.94 1.74 -8.20
CA PRO A 48 -7.99 2.79 -8.58
C PRO A 48 -7.99 3.99 -7.62
N SER A 49 -9.19 4.43 -7.20
CA SER A 49 -9.34 5.53 -6.24
C SER A 49 -8.74 5.22 -4.88
N LEU A 50 -9.01 4.01 -4.35
CA LEU A 50 -8.47 3.59 -3.05
C LEU A 50 -6.93 3.55 -3.06
N VAL A 51 -6.35 2.97 -4.11
CA VAL A 51 -4.89 2.89 -4.25
C VAL A 51 -4.30 4.30 -4.41
N SER A 52 -4.92 5.16 -5.22
CA SER A 52 -4.47 6.55 -5.40
C SER A 52 -4.42 7.30 -4.06
N ASP A 53 -5.43 7.16 -3.22
CA ASP A 53 -5.45 7.78 -1.89
C ASP A 53 -4.37 7.23 -0.96
N ILE A 54 -4.15 5.90 -0.95
CA ILE A 54 -3.08 5.27 -0.18
C ILE A 54 -1.70 5.80 -0.61
N LEU A 55 -1.45 5.91 -1.92
CA LEU A 55 -0.21 6.43 -2.49
C LEU A 55 -0.01 7.91 -2.14
N LYS A 56 -1.05 8.74 -2.32
CA LYS A 56 -1.03 10.16 -1.95
C LYS A 56 -0.69 10.33 -0.48
N ASN A 57 -1.38 9.60 0.39
CA ASN A 57 -1.14 9.66 1.83
C ASN A 57 0.29 9.24 2.17
N LYS A 58 0.82 8.20 1.53
CA LYS A 58 2.16 7.68 1.80
C LYS A 58 3.28 8.61 1.31
N PHE A 59 3.19 9.06 0.07
CA PHE A 59 4.30 9.72 -0.63
C PHE A 59 4.20 11.25 -0.66
N VAL A 60 2.97 11.79 -0.70
CA VAL A 60 2.76 13.25 -0.70
C VAL A 60 2.61 13.77 0.73
N LEU A 61 1.80 13.10 1.55
CA LEU A 61 1.51 13.55 2.93
C LEU A 61 2.41 12.91 4.00
N GLY A 62 3.27 11.97 3.63
CA GLY A 62 4.20 11.33 4.57
C GLY A 62 3.53 10.44 5.64
N LEU A 63 2.28 10.02 5.44
CA LEU A 63 1.55 9.17 6.38
C LEU A 63 2.00 7.70 6.26
N PRO A 64 2.57 7.09 7.31
CA PRO A 64 3.01 5.71 7.26
C PRO A 64 1.82 4.73 7.21
N PHE A 65 2.01 3.57 6.59
CA PHE A 65 0.93 2.58 6.38
C PHE A 65 0.25 2.10 7.66
N TYR A 66 0.97 2.03 8.78
CA TYR A 66 0.36 1.64 10.06
C TYR A 66 -0.66 2.68 10.54
N ARG A 67 -0.45 3.97 10.24
CA ARG A 67 -1.36 5.05 10.62
C ARG A 67 -2.58 5.03 9.71
N GLN A 68 -2.37 4.85 8.41
CA GLN A 68 -3.46 4.66 7.44
C GLN A 68 -4.33 3.45 7.78
N GLU A 69 -3.74 2.34 8.21
CA GLU A 69 -4.46 1.14 8.66
C GLU A 69 -5.37 1.44 9.87
N GLN A 70 -4.89 2.23 10.83
CA GLN A 70 -5.70 2.63 11.99
C GLN A 70 -6.88 3.53 11.58
N ASP A 71 -6.66 4.47 10.66
CA ASP A 71 -7.69 5.39 10.19
C ASP A 71 -8.75 4.67 9.33
N LEU A 72 -8.33 3.73 8.49
CA LEU A 72 -9.25 2.87 7.74
C LEU A 72 -10.06 1.97 8.69
N LYS A 73 -9.42 1.42 9.73
CA LYS A 73 -10.09 0.61 10.74
C LYS A 73 -11.15 1.40 11.51
N ARG A 74 -10.90 2.68 11.82
CA ARG A 74 -11.89 3.60 12.41
C ARG A 74 -13.09 3.82 11.50
N SER A 75 -12.85 3.83 10.19
CA SER A 75 -13.88 3.95 9.15
C SER A 75 -14.61 2.62 8.85
N GLY A 76 -14.31 1.54 9.60
CA GLY A 76 -14.91 0.22 9.41
C GLY A 76 -14.25 -0.64 8.33
N ILE A 77 -13.24 -0.13 7.64
CA ILE A 77 -12.54 -0.82 6.54
C ILE A 77 -11.35 -1.59 7.09
N ARG A 78 -11.32 -2.92 6.87
CA ARG A 78 -10.25 -3.80 7.37
C ARG A 78 -9.24 -4.11 6.26
N ILE A 79 -8.28 -3.20 6.06
CA ILE A 79 -7.16 -3.39 5.11
C ILE A 79 -5.86 -3.44 5.92
N THR A 80 -5.07 -4.48 5.71
CA THR A 80 -3.79 -4.63 6.41
C THR A 80 -2.69 -3.78 5.79
N ARG A 81 -1.72 -3.34 6.61
CA ARG A 81 -0.49 -2.68 6.13
C ARG A 81 0.27 -3.47 5.06
N ALA A 82 0.24 -4.81 5.14
CA ALA A 82 0.93 -5.68 4.19
C ALA A 82 0.25 -5.65 2.82
N SER A 83 -1.09 -5.65 2.79
CA SER A 83 -1.87 -5.50 1.55
C SER A 83 -1.59 -4.17 0.88
N MET A 84 -1.56 -3.06 1.63
CA MET A 84 -1.25 -1.74 1.08
C MET A 84 0.16 -1.66 0.49
N ALA A 85 1.15 -2.22 1.18
CA ALA A 85 2.52 -2.28 0.70
C ALA A 85 2.64 -3.14 -0.57
N ALA A 86 1.99 -4.31 -0.60
CA ALA A 86 1.98 -5.18 -1.77
C ALA A 86 1.34 -4.49 -2.98
N TRP A 87 0.19 -3.82 -2.80
CA TRP A 87 -0.45 -3.06 -3.88
C TRP A 87 0.43 -1.94 -4.39
N THR A 88 1.11 -1.21 -3.51
CA THR A 88 2.05 -0.14 -3.89
C THR A 88 3.17 -0.68 -4.78
N ILE A 89 3.75 -1.82 -4.40
CA ILE A 89 4.84 -2.47 -5.17
C ILE A 89 4.33 -2.93 -6.55
N LEU A 90 3.18 -3.59 -6.59
CA LEU A 90 2.58 -4.08 -7.84
C LEU A 90 2.26 -2.94 -8.80
N VAL A 91 1.64 -1.87 -8.30
CA VAL A 91 1.28 -0.70 -9.11
C VAL A 91 2.54 0.00 -9.63
N PHE A 92 3.61 0.04 -8.83
CA PHE A 92 4.89 0.53 -9.30
C PHE A 92 5.45 -0.29 -10.46
N GLN A 93 5.45 -1.61 -10.33
CA GLN A 93 5.95 -2.52 -11.38
C GLN A 93 5.12 -2.43 -12.66
N LEU A 94 3.79 -2.33 -12.55
CA LEU A 94 2.88 -2.31 -13.70
C LEU A 94 2.89 -0.97 -14.45
N TYR A 95 2.90 0.16 -13.73
CA TYR A 95 2.65 1.47 -14.33
C TYR A 95 3.85 2.42 -14.23
N PHE A 96 4.46 2.54 -13.05
CA PHE A 96 5.46 3.59 -12.79
C PHE A 96 6.87 3.23 -13.27
N GLN A 97 7.19 1.94 -13.42
CA GLN A 97 8.52 1.51 -13.87
C GLN A 97 8.90 2.13 -15.22
N TRP A 98 7.96 2.18 -16.18
CA TRP A 98 8.19 2.77 -17.49
C TRP A 98 8.41 4.28 -17.43
N VAL A 99 7.66 4.97 -16.56
CA VAL A 99 7.80 6.42 -16.34
C VAL A 99 9.17 6.73 -15.73
N VAL A 100 9.60 5.95 -14.75
CA VAL A 100 10.92 6.07 -14.12
C VAL A 100 12.04 5.87 -15.14
N GLN A 101 11.94 4.85 -16.00
CA GLN A 101 12.92 4.62 -17.07
C GLN A 101 12.94 5.75 -18.10
N PHE A 102 11.76 6.29 -18.43
CA PHE A 102 11.67 7.45 -19.32
C PHE A 102 12.36 8.68 -18.70
N PHE A 103 12.06 9.03 -17.45
CA PHE A 103 12.71 10.15 -16.76
C PHE A 103 14.21 9.96 -16.61
N HIS A 104 14.67 8.73 -16.38
CA HIS A 104 16.09 8.44 -16.34
C HIS A 104 16.79 8.75 -17.67
N ARG A 105 16.21 8.31 -18.81
CA ARG A 105 16.72 8.63 -20.14
C ARG A 105 16.72 10.13 -20.43
N GLU A 106 15.66 10.83 -20.04
CA GLU A 106 15.57 12.28 -20.23
C GLU A 106 16.52 13.07 -19.31
N LEU A 107 16.84 12.54 -18.13
CA LEU A 107 17.87 13.10 -17.25
C LEU A 107 19.26 12.95 -17.86
N LEU A 108 19.57 11.79 -18.45
CA LEU A 108 20.87 11.56 -19.09
C LEU A 108 21.13 12.42 -20.33
N LYS A 109 20.08 12.94 -20.98
CA LYS A 109 20.21 13.90 -22.10
C LYS A 109 20.57 15.32 -21.64
N ARG A 110 20.47 15.61 -20.34
CA ARG A 110 20.76 16.94 -19.78
C ARG A 110 22.27 17.19 -19.79
N GLN A 111 22.64 18.45 -19.98
CA GLN A 111 24.04 18.84 -19.94
C GLN A 111 24.60 18.77 -18.52
N PHE A 112 23.79 19.11 -17.52
CA PHE A 112 24.17 19.10 -16.12
C PHE A 112 23.15 18.33 -15.27
N LEU A 113 23.69 17.51 -14.36
CA LEU A 113 22.92 16.75 -13.39
C LEU A 113 23.42 17.10 -11.99
N MET A 114 22.49 17.49 -11.13
CA MET A 114 22.76 17.65 -9.71
C MET A 114 22.38 16.35 -9.02
N MET A 115 23.26 15.85 -8.17
CA MET A 115 23.02 14.61 -7.44
C MET A 115 23.40 14.76 -5.97
N ASP A 116 22.54 14.26 -5.09
CA ASP A 116 22.79 14.21 -3.66
C ASP A 116 22.63 12.78 -3.14
N GLU A 117 23.49 12.39 -2.20
CA GLU A 117 23.45 11.09 -1.55
C GLU A 117 22.85 11.18 -0.16
N THR A 118 21.85 10.34 0.11
CA THR A 118 21.27 10.21 1.45
C THR A 118 21.54 8.81 2.01
N PRO A 119 22.33 8.68 3.09
CA PRO A 119 22.56 7.39 3.72
C PRO A 119 21.30 6.93 4.45
N VAL A 120 20.87 5.69 4.18
CA VAL A 120 19.70 5.05 4.78
C VAL A 120 20.09 3.69 5.37
N GLN A 121 19.38 3.27 6.41
CA GLN A 121 19.54 1.95 7.01
C GLN A 121 18.40 1.04 6.58
N VAL A 122 18.72 -0.02 5.84
CA VAL A 122 17.72 -1.01 5.39
C VAL A 122 17.83 -2.26 6.26
N LEU A 123 16.72 -2.62 6.93
CA LEU A 123 16.70 -3.72 7.89
C LEU A 123 16.83 -5.10 7.25
N LYS A 124 16.34 -5.25 6.01
CA LYS A 124 16.28 -6.53 5.30
C LYS A 124 16.91 -6.36 3.93
N GLU A 125 18.20 -6.66 3.85
CA GLU A 125 18.92 -6.78 2.59
C GLU A 125 19.57 -8.15 2.48
N PRO A 126 19.55 -8.77 1.30
CA PRO A 126 20.28 -10.01 1.09
C PRO A 126 21.78 -9.72 1.21
N TYR A 127 22.50 -10.59 1.92
CA TYR A 127 23.97 -10.56 2.03
C TYR A 127 24.58 -9.33 2.73
N LYS A 128 23.78 -8.57 3.50
CA LYS A 128 24.26 -7.37 4.20
C LYS A 128 23.75 -7.33 5.64
N ARG A 129 24.57 -6.77 6.55
CA ARG A 129 24.16 -6.60 7.95
C ARG A 129 23.17 -5.43 8.08
N PRO A 130 22.15 -5.52 8.94
CA PRO A 130 21.16 -4.45 9.12
C PRO A 130 21.73 -3.10 9.57
N GLN A 131 22.93 -3.08 10.17
CA GLN A 131 23.60 -1.86 10.65
C GLN A 131 24.42 -1.16 9.56
N SER A 132 24.59 -1.79 8.40
CA SER A 132 25.39 -1.24 7.31
C SER A 132 24.63 -0.13 6.58
N LYS A 133 25.37 0.87 6.11
CA LYS A 133 24.80 2.01 5.36
C LYS A 133 24.45 1.62 3.92
N SER A 134 23.24 1.93 3.49
CA SER A 134 22.79 1.90 2.10
C SER A 134 22.53 3.33 1.64
N TYR A 135 22.35 3.54 0.34
CA TYR A 135 22.28 4.90 -0.19
C TYR A 135 21.05 5.05 -1.08
N VAL A 136 20.33 6.16 -0.88
CA VAL A 136 19.37 6.67 -1.85
C VAL A 136 20.00 7.88 -2.50
N TRP A 137 20.02 7.87 -3.84
CA TRP A 137 20.54 8.93 -4.66
C TRP A 137 19.39 9.76 -5.19
N LEU A 138 19.43 11.06 -4.93
CA LEU A 138 18.52 12.02 -5.52
C LEU A 138 19.18 12.63 -6.75
N MET A 139 18.60 12.43 -7.92
CA MET A 139 19.06 13.01 -9.17
C MET A 139 18.08 14.10 -9.59
N ARG A 140 18.60 15.28 -9.93
CA ARG A 140 17.82 16.42 -10.38
C ARG A 140 18.45 17.02 -11.63
N SER A 141 17.60 17.49 -12.56
CA SER A 141 18.05 18.30 -13.69
C SER A 141 18.60 19.66 -13.22
N GLY A 142 19.57 20.19 -13.99
CA GLY A 142 20.06 21.56 -13.84
C GLY A 142 19.00 22.65 -14.08
N GLU A 143 19.38 23.91 -13.85
CA GLU A 143 18.59 25.08 -14.26
C GLU A 143 18.77 25.36 -15.76
N ASP A 144 18.29 24.44 -16.59
CA ASP A 144 18.42 24.51 -18.05
C ASP A 144 17.20 25.20 -18.72
N GLY A 145 16.29 25.79 -17.94
CA GLY A 145 15.04 26.41 -18.42
C GLY A 145 13.95 25.42 -18.87
N LEU A 146 14.24 24.13 -18.85
CA LEU A 146 13.32 23.04 -19.20
C LEU A 146 12.61 22.50 -17.94
N PRO A 147 11.54 21.69 -18.09
CA PRO A 147 10.80 21.16 -16.95
C PRO A 147 11.72 20.40 -15.98
N PRO A 148 11.61 20.66 -14.66
CA PRO A 148 12.47 20.03 -13.67
C PRO A 148 12.15 18.53 -13.58
N LEU A 149 13.19 17.72 -13.65
CA LEU A 149 13.11 16.27 -13.46
C LEU A 149 13.76 15.88 -12.14
N LEU A 150 13.09 15.03 -11.38
CA LEU A 150 13.56 14.50 -10.10
C LEU A 150 13.42 12.98 -10.09
N LEU A 151 14.50 12.27 -9.79
CA LEU A 151 14.51 10.82 -9.74
C LEU A 151 15.25 10.34 -8.49
N TYR A 152 14.62 9.44 -7.74
CA TYR A 152 15.26 8.73 -6.64
C TYR A 152 15.73 7.35 -7.10
N ARG A 153 16.99 7.01 -6.81
CA ARG A 153 17.58 5.70 -7.11
C ARG A 153 18.17 5.08 -5.86
N TYR A 154 17.78 3.83 -5.58
CA TYR A 154 18.37 3.07 -4.50
C TYR A 154 19.67 2.38 -4.95
N SER A 155 20.69 2.40 -4.09
CA SER A 155 21.91 1.60 -4.27
C SER A 155 22.31 0.93 -2.95
N PRO A 156 22.58 -0.39 -2.95
CA PRO A 156 23.00 -1.09 -1.73
C PRO A 156 24.40 -0.68 -1.28
N THR A 157 25.29 -0.26 -2.19
CA THR A 157 26.63 0.23 -1.86
C THR A 157 26.94 1.50 -2.64
N TRP A 158 27.92 2.26 -2.15
CA TRP A 158 28.29 3.53 -2.75
C TRP A 158 28.85 3.36 -4.17
N TRP A 159 29.79 2.42 -4.38
CA TRP A 159 30.42 2.20 -5.69
C TRP A 159 29.50 1.55 -6.73
N MET A 160 28.44 0.83 -6.32
CA MET A 160 27.47 0.30 -7.29
C MET A 160 26.66 1.42 -7.92
N ALA A 161 26.50 2.53 -7.21
CA ALA A 161 25.78 3.68 -7.71
C ALA A 161 26.47 4.26 -8.95
N SER A 162 27.79 4.51 -8.87
CA SER A 162 28.55 5.09 -9.98
C SER A 162 28.58 4.22 -11.24
N ARG A 163 28.52 2.90 -11.10
CA ARG A 163 28.55 1.94 -12.22
C ARG A 163 27.25 1.89 -13.02
N ASP A 164 26.13 2.04 -12.33
CA ASP A 164 24.80 1.98 -12.92
C ASP A 164 24.30 3.35 -13.43
N MET A 165 25.03 4.43 -13.14
CA MET A 165 24.64 5.80 -13.48
C MET A 165 25.06 6.23 -14.89
N THR A 166 26.00 5.51 -15.51
CA THR A 166 26.62 5.86 -16.79
C THR A 166 26.18 4.99 -17.97
N ASN A 167 25.42 3.92 -17.71
CA ASN A 167 24.85 3.00 -18.72
C ASN A 167 23.34 3.18 -18.81
#